data_AF-A0A285QKS5-F1
#
_entry.id   AF-A0A285QKS5-F1
#
_cell.length_a   1.000
_cell.length_b   1.000
_cell.length_c   1.000
_cell.angle_alpha   90.00
_cell.angle_beta   90.00
_cell.angle_gamma   90.00
#
_symmetry.space_group_name_H-M   'P 1'
#
loop_
_entity.id
_entity.type
_entity.pdbx_description
1 polymer ?
#
loop_
_entity_poly.entity_id
_entity_poly.type
_entity_poly.pdbx_seq_one_letter_code
_entity_poly.pdbx_strand_id
1 'polypeptide(L)'
;MNNVICRVAAMLLALGLSTEALAQERTAVRQGFELKSGSGRRVIVFRPKVSVGAQSTGGLFEPNAEWTELARRNMNAALAKQQASLGNTIVEAPDASGDQALLVEEYLNLFDAVSQAVVNYQFFVGNRLPTKKRDNKAGVFDWSLGEGVRDLPGARDADYALFIFNKDAYGSTGRKLLQIVAMLGPRIAVKAGEHKGGAGLVDLRTGDLLWLNADFAMGGDVREVDGAEKRVKQLLEGFPGSEATSAPAAVAAR
;
A
#
# COMPACT_ATOMS: atom_id res chain seq x y z
N MET A 1 -57.13 29.15 38.25
CA MET A 1 -57.21 27.70 38.56
C MET A 1 -57.29 26.99 37.22
N ASN A 2 -56.29 26.32 36.64
CA ASN A 2 -55.05 25.68 37.10
C ASN A 2 -54.00 25.82 35.98
N ASN A 3 -52.81 26.37 36.26
CA ASN A 3 -51.55 25.66 36.53
C ASN A 3 -50.97 24.96 35.27
N VAL A 4 -49.97 25.57 34.60
CA VAL A 4 -48.55 25.44 34.98
C VAL A 4 -48.12 23.97 34.99
N ILE A 5 -47.77 23.44 33.81
CA ILE A 5 -46.80 22.34 33.67
C ILE A 5 -45.88 22.67 32.50
N CYS A 6 -44.68 23.15 32.87
CA CYS A 6 -43.37 22.84 32.29
C CYS A 6 -43.23 22.91 30.76
N ARG A 7 -42.67 23.98 30.18
CA ARG A 7 -41.22 24.30 30.20
C ARG A 7 -40.29 23.08 30.04
N VAL A 8 -40.34 22.35 28.93
CA VAL A 8 -39.18 21.72 28.29
C VAL A 8 -39.45 21.57 26.79
N ALA A 9 -39.29 22.65 26.02
CA ALA A 9 -39.15 22.59 24.57
C ALA A 9 -37.91 23.38 24.15
N ALA A 10 -36.83 23.21 24.93
CA ALA A 10 -35.52 23.75 24.66
C ALA A 10 -34.68 22.67 23.98
N MET A 11 -34.12 23.02 22.83
CA MET A 11 -32.91 22.41 22.25
C MET A 11 -32.93 20.90 22.02
N LEU A 12 -33.53 20.47 20.91
CA LEU A 12 -32.99 19.35 20.13
C LEU A 12 -32.40 19.93 18.83
N LEU A 13 -31.38 20.79 19.02
CA LEU A 13 -30.41 21.08 17.98
C LEU A 13 -29.60 19.79 17.83
N ALA A 14 -30.00 18.92 16.91
CA ALA A 14 -29.27 17.71 16.59
C ALA A 14 -27.89 18.13 16.07
N LEU A 15 -26.90 18.09 16.96
CA LEU A 15 -25.49 18.07 16.65
C LEU A 15 -25.25 16.87 15.74
N GLY A 16 -25.27 17.11 14.44
CA GLY A 16 -24.64 16.24 13.47
C GLY A 16 -23.15 16.23 13.78
N LEU A 17 -22.73 15.34 14.67
CA LEU A 17 -21.35 14.92 14.77
C LEU A 17 -21.04 14.26 13.43
N SER A 18 -20.49 15.04 12.50
CA SER A 18 -19.73 14.51 11.39
C SER A 18 -18.61 13.68 11.99
N THR A 19 -18.85 12.38 12.13
CA THR A 19 -17.78 11.41 12.35
C THR A 19 -16.94 11.49 11.09
N GLU A 20 -15.87 12.28 11.13
CA GLU A 20 -14.73 12.07 10.26
C GLU A 20 -14.35 10.60 10.44
N ALA A 21 -14.73 9.77 9.47
CA ALA A 21 -14.24 8.42 9.41
C ALA A 21 -12.72 8.56 9.39
N LEU A 22 -12.05 8.11 10.46
CA LEU A 22 -10.59 8.07 10.51
C LEU A 22 -10.13 7.24 9.31
N ALA A 23 -9.78 7.93 8.22
CA ALA A 23 -9.24 7.29 7.04
C ALA A 23 -7.88 6.73 7.47
N GLN A 24 -7.77 5.40 7.47
CA GLN A 24 -6.52 4.71 7.74
C GLN A 24 -5.46 5.26 6.77
N GLU A 25 -4.35 5.76 7.31
CA GLU A 25 -3.21 6.19 6.50
C GLU A 25 -2.76 5.02 5.61
N ARG A 26 -2.51 5.28 4.33
CA ARG A 26 -2.02 4.28 3.36
C ARG A 26 -0.75 4.73 2.66
N THR A 27 -0.45 6.02 2.75
CA THR A 27 0.66 6.65 2.04
C THR A 27 1.49 7.46 3.01
N ALA A 28 2.81 7.42 2.84
CA ALA A 28 3.74 8.31 3.52
C ALA A 28 4.86 8.77 2.56
N VAL A 29 5.36 9.97 2.83
CA VAL A 29 6.51 10.57 2.17
C VAL A 29 7.49 10.99 3.27
N ARG A 30 8.79 10.73 3.05
CA ARG A 30 9.86 11.14 3.97
C ARG A 30 9.93 12.66 4.05
N GLN A 31 10.16 13.21 5.25
CA GLN A 31 10.25 14.66 5.45
C GLN A 31 11.28 15.29 4.51
N GLY A 32 10.88 16.36 3.82
CA GLY A 32 11.76 17.11 2.94
C GLY A 32 12.09 16.41 1.62
N PHE A 33 11.55 15.21 1.37
CA PHE A 33 11.68 14.56 0.07
C PHE A 33 10.68 15.15 -0.93
N GLU A 34 11.19 15.55 -2.09
CA GLU A 34 10.39 15.98 -3.24
C GLU A 34 11.01 15.39 -4.51
N LEU A 35 10.20 14.74 -5.32
CA LEU A 35 10.58 14.33 -6.69
C LEU A 35 9.71 15.12 -7.65
N LYS A 36 10.32 16.03 -8.41
CA LYS A 36 9.60 16.85 -9.40
C LYS A 36 9.42 16.05 -10.70
N SER A 37 8.28 16.24 -11.37
CA SER A 37 8.11 15.75 -12.75
C SER A 37 9.17 16.41 -13.64
N GLY A 38 9.73 15.66 -14.59
CA GLY A 38 10.75 16.14 -15.52
C GLY A 38 12.08 16.50 -14.87
N SER A 39 12.37 16.04 -13.65
CA SER A 39 13.62 16.37 -12.94
C SER A 39 14.88 15.73 -13.54
N GLY A 40 14.73 14.85 -14.54
CA GLY A 40 15.82 14.08 -15.14
C GLY A 40 16.28 12.89 -14.29
N ARG A 41 15.69 12.67 -13.11
CA ARG A 41 15.99 11.54 -12.24
C ARG A 41 15.56 10.23 -12.89
N ARG A 42 16.32 9.17 -12.59
CA ARG A 42 16.09 7.82 -13.10
C ARG A 42 15.56 6.93 -11.98
N VAL A 43 14.41 6.32 -12.22
CA VAL A 43 13.77 5.37 -11.30
C VAL A 43 13.87 3.98 -11.93
N ILE A 44 14.61 3.09 -11.30
CA ILE A 44 14.66 1.68 -11.69
C ILE A 44 13.47 0.93 -11.09
N VAL A 45 12.79 0.12 -11.89
CA VAL A 45 11.61 -0.65 -11.45
C VAL A 45 11.95 -2.13 -11.46
N PHE A 46 11.91 -2.75 -10.29
CA PHE A 46 12.06 -4.20 -10.18
C PHE A 46 10.73 -4.88 -10.51
N ARG A 47 10.80 -6.07 -11.11
CA ARG A 47 9.62 -6.88 -11.38
C ARG A 47 8.86 -7.10 -10.05
N PRO A 48 7.55 -6.84 -9.98
CA PRO A 48 6.79 -6.97 -8.75
C PRO A 48 6.87 -8.38 -8.16
N LYS A 49 6.96 -8.45 -6.82
CA LYS A 49 6.74 -9.69 -6.08
C LYS A 49 5.23 -9.97 -6.03
N VAL A 50 4.77 -11.02 -6.71
CA VAL A 50 3.34 -11.37 -6.80
C VAL A 50 3.11 -12.76 -6.21
N SER A 51 2.11 -12.89 -5.34
CA SER A 51 1.65 -14.17 -4.81
C SER A 51 0.12 -14.19 -4.74
N VAL A 52 -0.50 -15.16 -5.39
CA VAL A 52 -1.96 -15.29 -5.42
C VAL A 52 -2.37 -16.70 -5.02
N GLY A 53 -3.43 -16.81 -4.21
CA GLY A 53 -3.89 -18.08 -3.69
C GLY A 53 -5.33 -18.05 -3.21
N ALA A 54 -5.77 -19.19 -2.67
CA ALA A 54 -7.03 -19.29 -1.95
C ALA A 54 -6.84 -18.99 -0.47
N GLN A 55 -7.88 -18.50 0.19
CA GLN A 55 -7.96 -18.43 1.64
C GLN A 55 -8.90 -19.52 2.14
N SER A 56 -8.35 -20.47 2.90
CA SER A 56 -9.11 -21.60 3.43
C SER A 56 -10.15 -21.16 4.48
N THR A 57 -11.03 -22.08 4.86
CA THR A 57 -12.01 -21.85 5.94
C THR A 57 -11.30 -21.51 7.26
N GLY A 58 -10.13 -22.13 7.52
CA GLY A 58 -9.28 -21.84 8.68
C GLY A 58 -8.48 -20.54 8.56
N GLY A 59 -8.61 -19.80 7.45
CA GLY A 59 -7.88 -18.55 7.20
C GLY A 59 -6.45 -18.75 6.67
N LEU A 60 -6.05 -19.99 6.36
CA LEU A 60 -4.72 -20.30 5.81
C LEU A 60 -4.63 -19.88 4.34
N PHE A 61 -3.47 -19.36 3.95
CA PHE A 61 -3.14 -19.08 2.57
C PHE A 61 -2.73 -20.35 1.84
N GLU A 62 -3.41 -20.66 0.74
CA GLU A 62 -3.16 -21.81 -0.13
C GLU A 62 -2.66 -21.30 -1.49
N PRO A 63 -1.35 -21.39 -1.79
CA PRO A 63 -0.78 -20.84 -3.02
C PRO A 63 -1.39 -21.46 -4.28
N ASN A 64 -1.60 -20.64 -5.31
CA ASN A 64 -2.03 -21.11 -6.63
C ASN A 64 -1.08 -20.57 -7.72
N ALA A 65 -0.37 -21.49 -8.38
CA ALA A 65 0.64 -21.14 -9.39
C ALA A 65 0.02 -20.48 -10.63
N GLU A 66 -1.09 -21.00 -11.14
CA GLU A 66 -1.76 -20.46 -12.32
C GLU A 66 -2.26 -19.04 -12.07
N TRP A 67 -2.90 -18.81 -10.92
CA TRP A 67 -3.37 -17.47 -10.53
C TRP A 67 -2.21 -16.50 -10.31
N THR A 68 -1.11 -16.97 -9.71
CA THR A 68 0.09 -16.15 -9.52
C THR A 68 0.68 -15.73 -10.87
N GLU A 69 0.74 -16.64 -11.85
CA GLU A 69 1.26 -16.35 -13.17
C GLU A 69 0.35 -15.44 -14.00
N LEU A 70 -0.98 -15.62 -13.93
CA LEU A 70 -1.94 -14.68 -14.51
C LEU A 70 -1.78 -13.27 -13.92
N ALA A 71 -1.73 -13.18 -12.60
CA ALA A 71 -1.56 -11.92 -11.90
C ALA A 71 -0.25 -11.22 -12.25
N ARG A 72 0.86 -11.97 -12.29
CA ARG A 72 2.17 -11.45 -12.70
C ARG A 72 2.11 -10.85 -14.10
N ARG A 73 1.55 -11.57 -15.08
CA ARG A 73 1.42 -11.07 -16.46
C ARG A 73 0.57 -9.81 -16.54
N ASN A 74 -0.60 -9.82 -15.91
CA ASN A 74 -1.53 -8.68 -15.96
C ASN A 74 -0.96 -7.46 -15.26
N MET A 75 -0.33 -7.63 -14.08
CA MET A 75 0.29 -6.53 -13.35
C MET A 75 1.49 -5.95 -14.10
N ASN A 76 2.33 -6.77 -14.74
CA ASN A 76 3.43 -6.27 -15.56
C ASN A 76 2.91 -5.44 -16.75
N ALA A 77 1.87 -5.92 -17.44
CA ALA A 77 1.26 -5.19 -18.54
C ALA A 77 0.63 -3.87 -18.07
N ALA A 78 -0.06 -3.87 -16.93
CA ALA A 78 -0.64 -2.67 -16.32
C ALA A 78 0.44 -1.67 -15.86
N LEU A 79 1.57 -2.15 -15.33
CA LEU A 79 2.70 -1.31 -14.97
C LEU A 79 3.36 -0.69 -16.19
N ALA A 80 3.55 -1.42 -17.28
CA ALA A 80 4.08 -0.85 -18.52
C ALA A 80 3.20 0.31 -19.04
N LYS A 81 1.87 0.20 -18.93
CA LYS A 81 0.92 1.30 -19.23
C LYS A 81 1.06 2.46 -18.22
N GLN A 82 1.16 2.10 -16.94
CA GLN A 82 1.67 2.87 -15.79
C GLN A 82 2.75 3.91 -16.08
N GLN A 83 3.85 3.41 -16.64
CA GLN A 83 5.18 4.02 -16.59
C GLN A 83 5.21 5.44 -17.16
N ALA A 84 4.48 5.68 -18.25
CA ALA A 84 4.44 7.00 -18.90
C ALA A 84 3.86 8.11 -18.00
N SER A 85 3.05 7.76 -16.99
CA SER A 85 2.41 8.72 -16.09
C SER A 85 3.27 9.14 -14.89
N LEU A 86 4.44 8.51 -14.69
CA LEU A 86 5.30 8.73 -13.52
C LEU A 86 6.21 9.97 -13.63
N GLY A 87 6.21 10.65 -14.78
CA GLY A 87 6.83 11.98 -14.99
C GLY A 87 8.37 12.01 -14.96
N ASN A 88 9.05 10.92 -14.63
CA ASN A 88 10.51 10.80 -14.63
C ASN A 88 10.97 9.64 -15.51
N THR A 89 12.28 9.51 -15.73
CA THR A 89 12.83 8.44 -16.56
C THR A 89 12.67 7.11 -15.82
N ILE A 90 11.75 6.28 -16.29
CA ILE A 90 11.53 4.95 -15.75
C ILE A 90 12.34 3.93 -16.53
N VAL A 91 13.11 3.11 -15.83
CA VAL A 91 13.96 2.07 -16.41
C VAL A 91 13.60 0.74 -15.77
N GLU A 92 13.38 -0.28 -16.58
CA GLU A 92 13.19 -1.62 -16.03
C GLU A 92 14.52 -2.16 -15.48
N ALA A 93 14.47 -2.82 -14.33
CA ALA A 93 15.64 -3.48 -13.79
C ALA A 93 16.14 -4.55 -14.78
N PRO A 94 17.46 -4.62 -15.03
CA PRO A 94 18.01 -5.65 -15.91
C PRO A 94 17.75 -7.03 -15.31
N ASP A 95 17.59 -8.03 -16.19
CA ASP A 95 17.48 -9.42 -15.74
C ASP A 95 18.76 -9.81 -14.97
N ALA A 96 18.56 -10.41 -13.80
CA ALA A 96 19.64 -10.84 -12.92
C ALA A 96 19.72 -12.38 -12.90
N SER A 97 20.92 -12.91 -12.67
CA SER A 97 21.17 -14.35 -12.56
C SER A 97 22.13 -14.68 -11.43
N GLY A 98 22.05 -15.91 -10.89
CA GLY A 98 22.91 -16.35 -9.79
C GLY A 98 22.74 -15.48 -8.53
N ASP A 99 23.84 -15.11 -7.90
CA ASP A 99 23.85 -14.33 -6.65
C ASP A 99 23.13 -12.99 -6.77
N GLN A 100 23.15 -12.36 -7.95
CA GLN A 100 22.43 -11.10 -8.20
C GLN A 100 20.92 -11.30 -8.22
N ALA A 101 20.44 -12.44 -8.74
CA ALA A 101 19.01 -12.78 -8.67
C ALA A 101 18.56 -13.04 -7.24
N LEU A 102 19.40 -13.74 -6.46
CA LEU A 102 19.15 -13.97 -5.04
C LEU A 102 19.07 -12.65 -4.26
N LEU A 103 20.01 -11.73 -4.50
CA LEU A 103 20.02 -10.41 -3.88
C LEU A 103 18.75 -9.61 -4.20
N VAL A 104 18.30 -9.62 -5.46
CA VAL A 104 17.04 -8.98 -5.85
C VAL A 104 15.85 -9.58 -5.09
N GLU A 105 15.79 -10.91 -4.97
CA GLU A 105 14.74 -11.59 -4.22
C GLU A 105 14.76 -11.25 -2.72
N GLU A 106 15.95 -11.19 -2.11
CA GLU A 106 16.14 -10.77 -0.73
C GLU A 106 15.60 -9.35 -0.50
N TYR A 107 15.92 -8.41 -1.38
CA TYR A 107 15.42 -7.03 -1.27
C TYR A 107 13.92 -6.91 -1.55
N LEU A 108 13.36 -7.70 -2.47
CA LEU A 108 11.91 -7.77 -2.66
C LEU A 108 11.20 -8.29 -1.41
N ASN A 109 11.77 -9.29 -0.74
CA ASN A 109 11.26 -9.82 0.53
C ASN A 109 11.42 -8.84 1.68
N LEU A 110 12.57 -8.16 1.76
CA LEU A 110 12.82 -7.12 2.75
C LEU A 110 11.85 -5.94 2.58
N PHE A 111 11.61 -5.50 1.34
CA PHE A 111 10.64 -4.45 1.03
C PHE A 111 9.22 -4.81 1.47
N ASP A 112 8.77 -6.04 1.18
CA ASP A 112 7.48 -6.55 1.64
C ASP A 112 7.40 -6.54 3.18
N ALA A 113 8.42 -7.04 3.87
CA ALA A 113 8.47 -7.05 5.34
C ALA A 113 8.46 -5.64 5.95
N VAL A 114 9.27 -4.72 5.42
CA VAL A 114 9.33 -3.32 5.86
C VAL A 114 7.99 -2.64 5.60
N SER A 115 7.39 -2.83 4.43
CA SER A 115 6.07 -2.26 4.11
C SER A 115 4.98 -2.73 5.06
N GLN A 116 4.95 -4.03 5.38
CA GLN A 116 4.02 -4.57 6.38
C GLN A 116 4.28 -3.99 7.77
N ALA A 117 5.55 -3.75 8.14
CA ALA A 117 5.91 -3.08 9.38
C ALA A 117 5.43 -1.61 9.41
N VAL A 118 5.57 -0.86 8.31
CA VAL A 118 5.03 0.51 8.21
C VAL A 118 3.51 0.50 8.39
N VAL A 119 2.79 -0.35 7.66
CA VAL A 119 1.33 -0.44 7.76
C VAL A 119 0.90 -0.75 9.19
N ASN A 120 1.56 -1.71 9.84
CA ASN A 120 1.22 -2.13 11.20
C ASN A 120 1.62 -1.10 12.25
N TYR A 121 2.80 -0.50 12.18
CA TYR A 121 3.37 0.26 13.29
C TYR A 121 3.39 1.77 13.09
N GLN A 122 3.09 2.26 11.89
CA GLN A 122 3.00 3.69 11.58
C GLN A 122 1.60 4.08 11.16
N PHE A 123 1.05 3.44 10.12
CA PHE A 123 -0.27 3.78 9.62
C PHE A 123 -1.39 3.39 10.57
N PHE A 124 -1.31 2.21 11.19
CA PHE A 124 -2.32 1.77 12.14
C PHE A 124 -2.07 2.37 13.53
N VAL A 125 -2.80 3.45 13.84
CA VAL A 125 -2.66 4.23 15.09
C VAL A 125 -2.69 3.35 16.34
N GLY A 126 -3.54 2.31 16.35
CA GLY A 126 -3.70 1.39 17.47
C GLY A 126 -2.46 0.56 17.82
N ASN A 127 -1.56 0.32 16.86
CA ASN A 127 -0.35 -0.50 17.05
C ASN A 127 0.93 0.33 17.03
N ARG A 128 0.86 1.67 17.04
CA ARG A 128 2.06 2.54 16.99
C ARG A 128 3.04 2.21 18.13
N LEU A 129 4.28 1.88 17.76
CA LEU A 129 5.33 1.47 18.69
C LEU A 129 5.57 2.56 19.76
N PRO A 130 5.62 2.22 21.07
CA PRO A 130 5.84 3.19 22.14
C PRO A 130 7.05 4.10 21.94
N THR A 131 8.16 3.52 21.49
CA THR A 131 9.43 4.23 21.23
C THR A 131 9.38 5.16 20.03
N LYS A 132 8.49 4.91 19.05
CA LYS A 132 8.25 5.78 17.89
C LYS A 132 7.00 6.66 18.04
N LYS A 133 6.31 6.67 19.19
CA LYS A 133 5.05 7.43 19.37
C LYS A 133 5.22 8.93 19.12
N ARG A 134 6.31 9.53 19.58
CA ARG A 134 6.59 10.96 19.36
C ARG A 134 6.83 11.23 17.88
N ASP A 135 7.65 10.41 17.25
CA ASP A 135 8.05 10.57 15.87
C ASP A 135 6.86 10.33 14.93
N ASN A 136 6.05 9.30 15.17
CA ASN A 136 4.78 9.06 14.48
C ASN A 136 3.77 10.20 14.68
N LYS A 137 3.69 10.80 15.88
CA LYS A 137 2.85 11.99 16.12
C LYS A 137 3.37 13.22 15.39
N ALA A 138 4.69 13.33 15.22
CA ALA A 138 5.34 14.36 14.41
C ALA A 138 5.36 14.01 12.91
N GLY A 139 4.72 12.92 12.50
CA GLY A 139 4.64 12.46 11.11
C GLY A 139 5.95 11.91 10.55
N VAL A 140 6.99 11.72 11.36
CA VAL A 140 8.33 11.30 10.93
C VAL A 140 8.27 9.95 10.21
N PHE A 141 8.68 9.92 8.96
CA PHE A 141 8.72 8.71 8.14
C PHE A 141 10.18 8.30 7.92
N ASP A 142 10.67 7.45 8.83
CA ASP A 142 12.06 7.01 8.89
C ASP A 142 12.13 5.48 8.88
N TRP A 143 12.24 4.95 7.66
CA TRP A 143 12.39 3.54 7.33
C TRP A 143 13.41 3.40 6.22
N SER A 144 14.07 2.26 6.15
CA SER A 144 15.14 2.01 5.18
C SER A 144 15.20 0.51 4.85
N LEU A 145 15.60 0.19 3.63
CA LEU A 145 16.02 -1.15 3.23
C LEU A 145 17.52 -1.38 3.49
N GLY A 146 18.23 -0.35 3.95
CA GLY A 146 19.66 -0.38 4.17
C GLY A 146 20.46 -0.10 2.90
N GLU A 147 21.73 0.23 3.13
CA GLU A 147 22.64 0.74 2.11
C GLU A 147 22.95 -0.24 0.96
N GLY A 148 22.75 -1.54 1.16
CA GLY A 148 23.06 -2.58 0.17
C GLY A 148 22.13 -2.58 -1.05
N VAL A 149 21.07 -1.76 -1.08
CA VAL A 149 20.28 -1.52 -2.31
C VAL A 149 21.16 -1.00 -3.46
N ARG A 150 22.30 -0.38 -3.16
CA ARG A 150 23.28 0.10 -4.14
C ARG A 150 23.91 -1.01 -4.97
N ASP A 151 23.88 -2.24 -4.44
CA ASP A 151 24.51 -3.41 -5.05
C ASP A 151 23.52 -4.16 -5.97
N LEU A 152 22.27 -3.73 -6.01
CA LEU A 152 21.27 -4.28 -6.91
C LEU A 152 21.65 -4.01 -8.38
N PRO A 153 21.29 -4.93 -9.29
CA PRO A 153 21.64 -4.80 -10.69
C PRO A 153 20.95 -3.57 -11.30
N GLY A 154 21.72 -2.74 -11.98
CA GLY A 154 21.27 -1.45 -12.55
C GLY A 154 21.20 -0.29 -11.55
N ALA A 155 21.42 -0.50 -10.25
CA ALA A 155 21.33 0.56 -9.25
C ALA A 155 22.34 1.70 -9.47
N ARG A 156 23.51 1.40 -10.04
CA ARG A 156 24.56 2.39 -10.33
C ARG A 156 24.15 3.44 -11.37
N ASP A 157 23.17 3.12 -12.20
CA ASP A 157 22.71 3.96 -13.30
C ASP A 157 21.38 4.68 -12.98
N ALA A 158 20.89 4.56 -11.74
CA ALA A 158 19.62 5.11 -11.29
C ALA A 158 19.76 5.86 -9.95
N ASP A 159 18.83 6.78 -9.69
CA ASP A 159 18.77 7.54 -8.44
C ASP A 159 17.91 6.82 -7.39
N TYR A 160 16.81 6.22 -7.86
CA TYR A 160 15.79 5.61 -7.01
C TYR A 160 15.40 4.23 -7.52
N ALA A 161 14.96 3.37 -6.61
CA ALA A 161 14.33 2.10 -6.92
C ALA A 161 12.85 2.12 -6.53
N LEU A 162 11.99 1.66 -7.44
CA LEU A 162 10.59 1.38 -7.18
C LEU A 162 10.43 -0.13 -6.95
N PHE A 163 10.07 -0.47 -5.71
CA PHE A 163 9.70 -1.84 -5.33
C PHE A 163 8.18 -1.95 -5.25
N ILE A 164 7.66 -3.10 -5.67
CA ILE A 164 6.23 -3.39 -5.65
C ILE A 164 6.03 -4.82 -5.16
N PHE A 165 5.11 -5.02 -4.21
CA PHE A 165 4.61 -6.34 -3.86
C PHE A 165 3.10 -6.40 -3.96
N ASN A 166 2.60 -7.62 -4.18
CA ASN A 166 1.20 -7.95 -4.28
C ASN A 166 0.95 -9.32 -3.66
N LYS A 167 0.00 -9.39 -2.72
CA LYS A 167 -0.45 -10.64 -2.14
C LYS A 167 -1.98 -10.67 -2.09
N ASP A 168 -2.57 -11.57 -2.85
CA ASP A 168 -4.02 -11.78 -2.88
C ASP A 168 -4.40 -13.20 -2.45
N ALA A 169 -5.37 -13.30 -1.55
CA ALA A 169 -5.99 -14.55 -1.15
C ALA A 169 -7.50 -14.45 -1.32
N TYR A 170 -8.06 -15.24 -2.23
CA TYR A 170 -9.51 -15.26 -2.49
C TYR A 170 -10.19 -16.35 -1.65
N GLY A 171 -11.27 -16.01 -0.95
CA GLY A 171 -11.99 -16.98 -0.12
C GLY A 171 -12.40 -18.24 -0.89
N SER A 172 -12.04 -19.41 -0.34
CA SER A 172 -12.45 -20.71 -0.87
C SER A 172 -13.98 -20.86 -0.87
N THR A 173 -14.49 -21.84 -1.60
CA THR A 173 -15.93 -22.16 -1.57
C THR A 173 -16.42 -22.41 -0.14
N GLY A 174 -15.67 -23.15 0.67
CA GLY A 174 -15.98 -23.38 2.09
C GLY A 174 -16.02 -22.09 2.90
N ARG A 175 -15.08 -21.16 2.66
CA ARG A 175 -15.05 -19.85 3.34
C ARG A 175 -16.24 -18.97 2.93
N LYS A 176 -16.64 -18.96 1.67
CA LYS A 176 -17.83 -18.24 1.19
C LYS A 176 -19.11 -18.75 1.86
N LEU A 177 -19.25 -20.08 2.00
CA LEU A 177 -20.36 -20.67 2.76
C LEU A 177 -20.32 -20.29 4.24
N LEU A 178 -19.13 -20.28 4.86
CA LEU A 178 -18.96 -19.81 6.24
C LEU A 178 -19.41 -18.35 6.41
N GLN A 179 -19.12 -17.47 5.44
CA GLN A 179 -19.60 -16.08 5.48
C GLN A 179 -21.13 -16.00 5.47
N ILE A 180 -21.79 -16.78 4.60
CA ILE A 180 -23.26 -16.83 4.53
C ILE A 180 -23.83 -17.30 5.88
N VAL A 181 -23.28 -18.39 6.45
CA VAL A 181 -23.70 -18.89 7.76
C VAL A 181 -23.45 -17.88 8.87
N ALA A 182 -22.30 -17.19 8.87
CA ALA A 182 -21.95 -16.20 9.89
C ALA A 182 -22.85 -14.95 9.82
N MET A 183 -23.26 -14.53 8.63
CA MET A 183 -24.22 -13.44 8.41
C MET A 183 -25.62 -13.79 8.93
N LEU A 184 -26.07 -15.04 8.72
CA LEU A 184 -27.35 -15.53 9.19
C LEU A 184 -27.35 -15.92 10.69
N GLY A 185 -26.16 -16.20 11.24
CA GLY A 185 -25.96 -16.63 12.62
C GLY A 185 -25.37 -15.54 13.53
N PRO A 186 -24.26 -15.79 14.25
CA PRO A 186 -23.77 -14.94 15.35
C PRO A 186 -23.23 -13.55 14.94
N ARG A 187 -23.49 -13.09 13.71
CA ARG A 187 -23.01 -11.81 13.14
C ARG A 187 -21.51 -11.59 13.31
N ILE A 188 -20.72 -12.66 13.24
CA ILE A 188 -19.26 -12.58 13.29
C ILE A 188 -18.77 -12.14 11.92
N ALA A 189 -18.00 -11.05 11.87
CA ALA A 189 -17.43 -10.54 10.64
C ALA A 189 -16.31 -11.48 10.13
N VAL A 190 -16.57 -12.18 9.03
CA VAL A 190 -15.58 -13.02 8.34
C VAL A 190 -15.11 -12.29 7.08
N LYS A 191 -13.82 -11.90 7.04
CA LYS A 191 -13.22 -11.23 5.86
C LYS A 191 -13.25 -12.15 4.63
N ALA A 192 -13.61 -11.60 3.46
CA ALA A 192 -13.76 -12.35 2.20
C ALA A 192 -12.45 -12.85 1.60
N GLY A 193 -11.34 -12.23 1.96
CA GLY A 193 -10.02 -12.50 1.45
C GLY A 193 -8.97 -11.61 2.09
N GLU A 194 -7.74 -11.77 1.64
CA GLU A 194 -6.62 -10.89 1.93
C GLU A 194 -6.22 -10.20 0.62
N HIS A 195 -6.14 -8.87 0.63
CA HIS A 195 -5.79 -8.09 -0.56
C HIS A 195 -4.73 -7.05 -0.18
N LYS A 196 -3.48 -7.52 -0.07
CA LYS A 196 -2.36 -6.67 0.33
C LYS A 196 -1.58 -6.23 -0.90
N GLY A 197 -1.16 -4.99 -0.90
CA GLY A 197 -0.22 -4.48 -1.88
C GLY A 197 0.54 -3.29 -1.34
N GLY A 198 1.74 -3.08 -1.87
CA GLY A 198 2.50 -1.88 -1.60
C GLY A 198 3.45 -1.55 -2.73
N ALA A 199 3.64 -0.26 -2.95
CA ALA A 199 4.64 0.32 -3.82
C ALA A 199 5.47 1.33 -3.04
N GLY A 200 6.78 1.32 -3.22
CA GLY A 200 7.68 2.18 -2.45
C GLY A 200 8.88 2.64 -3.27
N LEU A 201 9.24 3.91 -3.08
CA LEU A 201 10.37 4.56 -3.72
C LEU A 201 11.51 4.63 -2.72
N VAL A 202 12.66 4.09 -3.09
CA VAL A 202 13.84 3.95 -2.24
C VAL A 202 15.01 4.70 -2.85
N ASP A 203 15.75 5.45 -2.04
CA ASP A 203 17.01 6.09 -2.43
C ASP A 203 18.10 5.02 -2.62
N LEU A 204 18.65 4.89 -3.83
CA LEU A 204 19.63 3.83 -4.13
C LEU A 204 21.00 4.06 -3.49
N ARG A 205 21.30 5.26 -3.00
CA ARG A 205 22.57 5.58 -2.34
C ARG A 205 22.52 5.24 -0.85
N THR A 206 21.41 5.55 -0.19
CA THR A 206 21.24 5.45 1.27
C THR A 206 20.41 4.24 1.70
N GLY A 207 19.53 3.72 0.84
CA GLY A 207 18.54 2.71 1.20
C GLY A 207 17.28 3.27 1.84
N ASP A 208 17.19 4.58 2.02
CA ASP A 208 16.05 5.23 2.66
C ASP A 208 14.76 5.03 1.87
N LEU A 209 13.70 4.62 2.57
CA LEU A 209 12.35 4.57 2.01
C LEU A 209 11.80 6.00 1.98
N LEU A 210 11.71 6.58 0.78
CA LEU A 210 11.35 7.97 0.55
C LEU A 210 9.85 8.17 0.39
N TRP A 211 9.18 7.17 -0.16
CA TRP A 211 7.74 7.13 -0.32
C TRP A 211 7.25 5.70 -0.21
N LEU A 212 6.08 5.52 0.38
CA LEU A 212 5.38 4.25 0.43
C LEU A 212 3.90 4.50 0.25
N ASN A 213 3.26 3.72 -0.60
CA ASN A 213 1.82 3.53 -0.61
C ASN A 213 1.51 2.04 -0.44
N ALA A 214 0.87 1.67 0.67
CA ALA A 214 0.58 0.29 1.02
C ALA A 214 -0.76 0.18 1.77
N ASP A 215 -1.53 -0.86 1.42
CA ASP A 215 -2.83 -1.13 2.02
C ASP A 215 -3.07 -2.65 2.10
N PHE A 216 -3.84 -3.06 3.11
CA PHE A 216 -4.29 -4.44 3.32
C PHE A 216 -5.70 -4.71 2.80
N ALA A 217 -6.31 -3.72 2.14
CA ALA A 217 -7.62 -3.80 1.50
C ALA A 217 -7.60 -3.21 0.07
N MET A 218 -6.56 -3.54 -0.70
CA MET A 218 -6.44 -3.12 -2.10
C MET A 218 -7.57 -3.72 -2.96
N GLY A 219 -8.06 -2.94 -3.92
CA GLY A 219 -9.12 -3.36 -4.85
C GLY A 219 -8.58 -3.95 -6.15
N GLY A 220 -9.49 -4.55 -6.93
CA GLY A 220 -9.19 -5.15 -8.23
C GLY A 220 -8.78 -6.61 -8.13
N ASP A 221 -9.31 -7.46 -9.01
CA ASP A 221 -8.88 -8.85 -9.13
C ASP A 221 -7.68 -8.94 -10.07
N VAL A 222 -6.49 -9.19 -9.54
CA VAL A 222 -5.25 -9.19 -10.35
C VAL A 222 -5.21 -10.32 -11.37
N ARG A 223 -6.06 -11.35 -11.23
CA ARG A 223 -6.19 -12.43 -12.20
C ARG A 223 -6.87 -11.97 -13.49
N GLU A 224 -7.63 -10.88 -13.41
CA GLU A 224 -8.28 -10.21 -14.53
C GLU A 224 -7.50 -8.96 -14.96
N VAL A 225 -7.57 -8.61 -16.24
CA VAL A 225 -6.80 -7.49 -16.81
C VAL A 225 -7.21 -6.14 -16.22
N ASP A 226 -8.52 -5.87 -16.17
CA ASP A 226 -9.09 -4.64 -15.62
C ASP A 226 -8.86 -4.52 -14.10
N GLY A 227 -8.92 -5.65 -13.40
CA GLY A 227 -8.62 -5.71 -11.97
C GLY A 227 -7.14 -5.43 -11.68
N ALA A 228 -6.21 -5.94 -12.49
CA ALA A 228 -4.79 -5.61 -12.37
C ALA A 228 -4.49 -4.13 -12.69
N GLU A 229 -5.16 -3.54 -13.69
CA GLU A 229 -5.03 -2.11 -14.00
C GLU A 229 -5.51 -1.24 -12.83
N LYS A 230 -6.67 -1.57 -12.24
CA LYS A 230 -7.15 -0.91 -11.03
C LYS A 230 -6.15 -1.05 -9.88
N ARG A 231 -5.59 -2.26 -9.68
CA ARG A 231 -4.61 -2.53 -8.64
C ARG A 231 -3.36 -1.68 -8.81
N VAL A 232 -2.78 -1.64 -10.00
CA VAL A 232 -1.58 -0.85 -10.30
C VAL A 232 -1.83 0.64 -10.13
N LYS A 233 -2.99 1.14 -10.58
CA LYS A 233 -3.36 2.54 -10.36
C LYS A 233 -3.43 2.89 -8.86
N GLN A 234 -4.03 2.01 -8.06
CA GLN A 234 -4.09 2.19 -6.60
C GLN A 234 -2.70 2.12 -5.97
N LEU A 235 -1.84 1.20 -6.40
CA LEU A 235 -0.46 1.09 -5.90
C LEU A 235 0.36 2.36 -6.17
N LEU A 236 0.20 2.95 -7.35
CA LEU A 236 0.95 4.15 -7.77
C LEU A 236 0.26 5.47 -7.38
N GLU A 237 -0.83 5.42 -6.62
CA GLU A 237 -1.55 6.61 -6.16
C GLU A 237 -0.65 7.47 -5.26
N GLY A 238 -0.54 8.77 -5.58
CA GLY A 238 0.32 9.69 -4.86
C GLY A 238 1.83 9.49 -5.12
N PHE A 239 2.21 8.78 -6.19
CA PHE A 239 3.61 8.63 -6.57
C PHE A 239 4.29 10.00 -6.79
N PRO A 240 5.42 10.28 -6.11
CA PRO A 240 6.15 11.54 -6.25
C PRO A 240 6.63 11.77 -7.68
N GLY A 241 6.33 12.93 -8.25
CA GLY A 241 6.77 13.30 -9.60
C GLY A 241 5.83 12.88 -10.73
N SER A 242 4.70 12.25 -10.42
CA SER A 242 3.61 12.09 -11.39
C SER A 242 2.97 13.46 -11.69
N GLU A 243 2.57 13.70 -12.94
CA GLU A 243 1.96 14.98 -13.36
C GLU A 243 0.58 15.24 -12.74
N ALA A 244 0.02 14.24 -12.06
CA ALA A 244 -1.34 14.25 -11.53
C ALA A 244 -1.36 14.13 -9.99
N THR A 245 -0.68 15.01 -9.25
CA THR A 245 -1.10 15.43 -7.89
C THR A 245 -0.39 16.73 -7.51
N SER A 246 -0.99 17.88 -7.84
CA SER A 246 -0.84 19.09 -7.05
C SER A 246 -2.10 19.23 -6.19
N ALA A 247 -2.10 18.62 -5.01
CA ALA A 247 -3.03 18.95 -3.95
C ALA A 247 -2.21 19.06 -2.65
N PRO A 248 -1.91 20.27 -2.17
CA PRO A 248 -1.22 20.43 -0.90
C PRO A 248 -2.15 19.93 0.21
N ALA A 249 -1.63 19.01 1.04
CA ALA A 249 -2.24 18.71 2.33
C ALA A 249 -2.40 20.02 3.10
N ALA A 250 -3.63 20.33 3.50
CA ALA A 250 -3.97 21.56 4.19
C ALA A 250 -3.10 21.69 5.45
N VAL A 251 -2.23 22.69 5.44
CA VAL A 251 -1.57 23.20 6.64
C VAL A 251 -2.67 23.81 7.49
N ALA A 252 -3.09 23.10 8.53
CA ALA A 252 -3.88 23.69 9.61
C ALA A 252 -2.99 24.73 10.31
N ALA A 253 -3.17 25.99 9.93
CA ALA A 253 -2.53 27.12 10.57
C ALA A 253 -3.27 27.45 11.89
N ARG A 254 -2.52 27.34 12.97
CA ARG A 254 -2.58 28.05 14.27
C ARG A 254 -3.93 28.31 14.92
#